data_AF-A0A6I3N7X1-F1
#
_entry.id   AF-A0A6I3N7X1-F1
#
_cell.length_a   1.000
_cell.length_b   1.000
_cell.length_c   1.000
_cell.angle_alpha   90.00
_cell.angle_beta   90.00
_cell.angle_gamma   90.00
#
_symmetry.space_group_name_H-M   'P 1'
#
loop_
_entity.id
_entity.type
_entity.pdbx_description
1 polymer ?
#
loop_
_entity_poly.entity_id
_entity_poly.type
_entity_poly.pdbx_seq_one_letter_code
_entity_poly.pdbx_strand_id
1 'polypeptide(L)' 'MSDTYDTVLVVDFGAQYAQLIARRVREAHVYSEIVPHRITAAEVKKKNPRAIILSGGPKSVHVEGAPVLDPAIYD' A
#
# COMPACT_ATOMS: atom_id res chain seq x y z
N MET A 1 -24.64 11.75 -3.86
CA MET A 1 -23.20 12.10 -3.94
C MET A 1 -22.47 10.91 -3.35
N SER A 2 -21.69 10.17 -4.14
CA SER A 2 -20.82 9.14 -3.55
C SER A 2 -19.66 9.88 -2.91
N ASP A 3 -19.73 10.09 -1.60
CA ASP A 3 -18.61 10.61 -0.82
C ASP A 3 -17.45 9.62 -0.99
N THR A 4 -16.59 9.93 -1.96
CA THR A 4 -15.43 9.10 -2.27
C THR A 4 -14.37 9.56 -1.30
N TYR A 5 -14.31 8.91 -0.14
CA TYR A 5 -13.30 9.22 0.86
C TYR A 5 -11.91 9.05 0.26
N ASP A 6 -11.06 10.05 0.47
CA ASP A 6 -9.65 9.96 0.08
C ASP A 6 -9.03 8.74 0.78
N THR A 7 -8.61 7.77 -0.04
CA THR A 7 -8.10 6.48 0.43
C THR A 7 -6.60 6.40 0.22
N VAL A 8 -5.88 5.99 1.26
CA VAL A 8 -4.45 5.68 1.18
C VAL A 8 -4.25 4.17 1.30
N LEU A 9 -3.59 3.56 0.31
CA LEU A 9 -3.18 2.17 0.41
C LEU A 9 -1.82 2.07 1.08
N VAL A 10 -1.71 1.22 2.08
CA VAL A 10 -0.44 0.85 2.70
C VAL A 10 -0.10 -0.56 2.22
N VAL A 11 0.85 -0.66 1.29
CA VAL A 11 1.29 -1.92 0.70
C VAL A 11 2.27 -2.59 1.65
N ASP A 12 1.92 -3.79 2.12
CA ASP A 12 2.71 -4.55 3.06
C ASP A 12 3.66 -5.54 2.37
N PHE A 13 4.97 -5.32 2.54
CA PHE A 13 6.05 -6.21 2.11
C PHE A 13 6.56 -7.11 3.25
N GLY A 14 5.83 -7.19 4.36
CA GLY A 14 6.18 -7.97 5.55
C GLY A 14 7.00 -7.18 6.58
N ALA A 15 6.98 -5.84 6.53
CA ALA A 15 7.55 -5.02 7.59
C ALA A 15 6.70 -5.07 8.85
N GLN A 16 7.37 -4.94 10.00
CA GLN A 16 6.72 -4.79 11.31
C GLN A 16 5.86 -3.51 11.41
N TYR A 17 6.00 -2.58 10.47
CA TYR A 17 5.45 -1.22 10.59
C TYR A 17 4.20 -0.94 9.75
N ALA A 18 3.71 -1.84 8.88
CA ALA A 18 2.55 -1.57 8.02
C ALA A 18 1.31 -1.12 8.83
N GLN A 19 1.07 -1.77 9.97
CA GLN A 19 -0.01 -1.42 10.89
C GLN A 19 0.18 -0.04 11.55
N LEU A 20 1.43 0.30 11.91
CA LEU A 20 1.75 1.59 12.50
C LEU A 20 1.58 2.72 11.48
N ILE A 21 2.03 2.52 10.24
CA ILE A 21 1.82 3.47 9.13
C ILE A 21 0.33 3.71 8.93
N ALA A 22 -0.47 2.64 8.79
CA ALA A 22 -1.91 2.77 8.61
C ALA A 22 -2.59 3.50 9.78
N ARG A 23 -2.12 3.27 11.02
CA ARG A 23 -2.56 4.01 12.21
C ARG A 23 -2.22 5.50 12.11
N ARG A 24 -1.00 5.88 11.69
CA ARG A 24 -0.62 7.30 11.52
C ARG A 24 -1.45 8.01 10.46
N VAL A 25 -1.80 7.33 9.37
CA VAL A 25 -2.70 7.90 8.35
C VAL A 25 -4.10 8.16 8.94
N ARG A 26 -4.63 7.23 9.76
CA ARG A 26 -5.91 7.43 10.44
C ARG A 26 -5.87 8.53 11.50
N GLU A 27 -4.75 8.67 12.22
CA GLU A 27 -4.51 9.79 13.15
C GLU A 27 -4.52 11.15 12.42
N ALA A 28 -4.20 11.17 11.13
CA ALA A 28 -4.31 12.34 10.26
C ALA A 28 -5.71 12.52 9.63
N HIS A 29 -6.74 11.80 10.11
CA HIS A 29 -8.11 11.84 9.62
C HIS A 29 -8.32 11.40 8.16
N VAL A 30 -7.43 10.57 7.63
CA VAL A 30 -7.53 10.00 6.27
C VAL A 30 -7.83 8.50 6.35
N TYR A 31 -8.70 7.99 5.48
CA TYR A 31 -8.98 6.56 5.41
C TYR A 31 -7.76 5.79 4.89
N SER A 32 -7.43 4.68 5.53
CA SER A 32 -6.31 3.82 5.12
C SER A 32 -6.70 2.35 5.08
N GLU A 33 -6.18 1.66 4.08
CA GLU A 33 -6.33 0.21 3.89
C GLU A 33 -4.94 -0.43 3.75
N ILE A 34 -4.68 -1.52 4.47
CA ILE A 34 -3.46 -2.31 4.30
C ILE A 34 -3.73 -3.38 3.25
N VAL A 35 -2.87 -3.46 2.23
CA VAL A 35 -2.97 -4.41 1.12
C VAL A 35 -1.66 -5.19 0.96
N PRO A 36 -1.68 -6.44 0.49
CA PRO A 36 -0.46 -7.22 0.29
C PRO A 36 0.38 -6.65 -0.88
N HIS A 37 1.69 -6.84 -0.86
CA HIS A 37 2.58 -6.49 -1.99
C HIS A 37 2.23 -7.18 -3.33
N ARG A 38 1.40 -8.23 -3.30
CA ARG A 38 0.90 -8.94 -4.48
C ARG A 38 -0.33 -8.29 -5.13
N ILE A 39 -0.80 -7.15 -4.61
CA ILE A 39 -1.90 -6.40 -5.23
C ILE A 39 -1.53 -6.01 -6.66
N THR A 40 -2.47 -6.17 -7.58
CA THR A 40 -2.30 -5.85 -9.01
C THR A 40 -2.63 -4.40 -9.30
N ALA A 41 -2.08 -3.83 -10.37
CA ALA A 41 -2.41 -2.49 -10.82
C ALA A 41 -3.91 -2.32 -11.11
N ALA A 42 -4.57 -3.38 -11.60
CA ALA A 42 -6.02 -3.37 -11.83
C ALA A 42 -6.83 -3.24 -10.52
N GLU A 43 -6.43 -3.93 -9.46
CA GLU A 43 -7.05 -3.83 -8.14
C GLU A 43 -6.79 -2.45 -7.51
N VAL A 44 -5.56 -1.93 -7.63
CA VAL A 44 -5.22 -0.56 -7.19
C VAL A 44 -6.10 0.47 -7.92
N LYS A 45 -6.21 0.37 -9.24
CA LYS A 45 -7.04 1.27 -10.05
C LYS A 45 -8.52 1.21 -9.67
N LYS A 46 -9.04 0.02 -9.38
CA LYS A 46 -10.42 -0.17 -8.91
C LYS A 46 -10.66 0.46 -7.53
N LYS A 47 -9.66 0.44 -6.65
CA LYS A 47 -9.71 1.09 -5.33
C LYS A 47 -9.59 2.62 -5.42
N ASN A 48 -9.09 3.15 -6.54
CA ASN A 48 -8.95 4.59 -6.81
C ASN A 48 -8.31 5.38 -5.64
N PRO A 49 -7.13 4.97 -5.14
CA PRO A 49 -6.51 5.63 -4.01
C PRO A 49 -5.93 6.99 -4.38
N ARG A 50 -5.84 7.88 -3.40
CA ARG A 50 -5.14 9.16 -3.51
C ARG A 50 -3.64 9.04 -3.33
N ALA A 51 -3.19 8.05 -2.56
CA ALA A 51 -1.79 7.80 -2.31
C ALA A 51 -1.53 6.32 -2.03
N ILE A 52 -0.29 5.90 -2.27
CA ILE A 52 0.22 4.56 -1.97
C ILE A 52 1.47 4.74 -1.09
N ILE A 53 1.53 4.02 0.02
CA ILE A 53 2.69 3.96 0.92
C ILE A 53 3.24 2.54 0.87
N LEU A 54 4.53 2.38 0.57
CA LEU A 54 5.22 1.09 0.60
C LEU A 54 5.84 0.90 2.00
N SER A 55 5.38 -0.09 2.77
CA SER A 55 5.75 -0.26 4.19
C SER A 55 7.21 -0.65 4.42
N GLY A 56 7.89 -1.13 3.38
CA GLY A 56 9.20 -1.79 3.46
C GLY A 56 9.07 -3.24 3.92
N GLY A 57 10.20 -3.94 3.97
CA GLY A 57 10.26 -5.33 4.42
C GLY A 57 11.66 -5.67 4.93
N PRO A 58 11.83 -6.76 5.70
CA PRO A 58 13.12 -7.15 6.26
C PRO A 58 14.11 -7.69 5.21
N LYS A 59 13.62 -8.02 4.01
CA LYS A 59 14.43 -8.58 2.93
C LYS A 59 15.05 -7.47 2.10
N SER A 60 16.34 -7.61 1.78
CA SER A 60 16.98 -6.81 0.75
C SER A 60 16.27 -7.02 -0.59
N VAL A 61 16.10 -5.96 -1.39
CA VAL A 61 15.50 -6.05 -2.73
C VAL A 61 16.35 -6.86 -3.71
N HIS A 62 17.62 -7.12 -3.37
CA HIS A 62 18.58 -7.79 -4.24
C HIS A 62 18.67 -9.30 -4.04
N VAL A 63 17.86 -9.91 -3.16
CA VAL A 63 17.85 -11.37 -3.00
C VAL A 63 16.85 -12.03 -3.94
N GLU A 64 17.18 -13.24 -4.40
CA GLU A 64 16.26 -14.06 -5.18
C GLU A 64 14.96 -14.32 -4.40
N GLY A 65 13.81 -14.11 -5.04
CA GLY A 65 12.50 -14.20 -4.39
C GLY A 65 12.15 -13.01 -3.46
N ALA A 66 12.84 -11.87 -3.61
CA ALA A 66 12.41 -10.63 -2.98
C ALA A 66 10.95 -10.30 -3.36
N PRO A 67 10.13 -9.79 -2.43
CA PRO A 67 8.76 -9.43 -2.74
C PRO A 67 8.74 -8.29 -3.77
N VAL A 68 8.09 -8.52 -4.91
CA VAL A 68 7.96 -7.56 -6.01
C VAL A 68 6.55 -6.98 -6.00
N LEU A 69 6.43 -5.72 -6.42
CA LEU A 69 5.16 -5.03 -6.70
C LEU A 69 4.90 -5.07 -8.20
N ASP A 70 3.63 -5.15 -8.61
CA ASP A 70 3.26 -5.01 -10.02
C ASP A 70 3.84 -3.69 -10.59
N PRO A 71 4.75 -3.73 -11.58
CA PRO A 71 5.42 -2.53 -12.08
C PRO A 71 4.46 -1.48 -12.64
N ALA A 72 3.30 -1.89 -13.14
CA ALA A 72 2.28 -0.98 -13.66
C ALA A 72 1.62 -0.13 -12.56
N ILE A 73 1.95 -0.34 -11.28
CA ILE A 73 1.56 0.55 -10.16
C ILE A 73 2.40 1.84 -10.16
N TYR A 74 3.57 1.86 -10.80
CA TYR A 74 4.44 3.04 -10.89
C TYR A 74 4.14 3.96 -12.09
N ASP A 75 3.34 3.48 -13.05
CA ASP A 75 2.98 4.17 -14.29
C ASP A 75 1.67 4.97 -14.16
#